data_AF-A0ABD3DVF0-F1
#
_entry.id   AF-A0ABD3DVF0-F1
#
_cell.length_a   1.000
_cell.length_b   1.000
_cell.length_c   1.000
_cell.angle_alpha   90.00
_cell.angle_beta   90.00
_cell.angle_gamma   90.00
#
_symmetry.space_group_name_H-M   'P 1'
#
loop_
_entity.id
_entity.type
_entity.pdbx_description
1 polymer ?
#
loop_
_entity_poly.entity_id
_entity_poly.type
_entity_poly.pdbx_seq_one_letter_code
_entity_poly.pdbx_strand_id
1 'polypeptide(L)'
;MTTYPSLRVAYIDEVEEPSKDRSKKINDKVYYSTLVKAALPKSNSSEPGQNLDQVIYRIKLPGPAILGEGKPENQNHAIIFTRGEGLQTIDMNQDNYMEEALKMRNLLQEFLKKHDVRHPSILGLREHIFTGSVSSLAWFMSNQETSFVTIGQRLLANPLKVRFHYGHPDVFDILFHLTRGGVSKASKVINLSEDIFAGMVGKGRDVGLNQISLFEAKIANGNGEQTLSRDLYRLGHRFDFFRMLSCYFTTIGFYISTLVHSDRCFPVRGLS
;
A
#
# COMPACT_ATOMS: atom_id res chain seq x y z
N MET A 1 -5.69 -21.91 7.41
CA MET A 1 -6.49 -20.94 8.20
C MET A 1 -6.94 -21.49 9.57
N THR A 2 -6.95 -22.80 9.80
CA THR A 2 -7.39 -23.40 11.08
C THR A 2 -6.52 -23.04 12.29
N THR A 3 -5.21 -22.83 12.10
CA THR A 3 -4.28 -22.41 13.17
C THR A 3 -4.57 -21.01 13.71
N TYR A 4 -5.13 -20.12 12.89
CA TYR A 4 -5.44 -18.73 13.26
C TYR A 4 -6.93 -18.45 13.03
N PRO A 5 -7.81 -18.75 14.01
CA PRO A 5 -9.27 -18.65 13.83
C PRO A 5 -9.78 -17.25 13.48
N SER A 6 -9.01 -16.22 13.80
CA SER A 6 -9.32 -14.82 13.52
C SER A 6 -8.92 -14.38 12.10
N LEU A 7 -8.10 -15.18 11.40
CA LEU A 7 -7.65 -14.87 10.05
C LEU A 7 -8.83 -14.95 9.07
N ARG A 8 -8.92 -13.92 8.22
CA ARG A 8 -9.93 -13.79 7.18
C ARG A 8 -9.24 -13.49 5.88
N VAL A 9 -9.76 -14.02 4.78
CA VAL A 9 -9.20 -13.82 3.45
C VAL A 9 -10.27 -13.19 2.56
N ALA A 10 -9.90 -12.06 1.93
CA ALA A 10 -10.72 -11.39 0.94
C ALA A 10 -10.22 -11.76 -0.46
N TYR A 11 -11.12 -12.20 -1.35
CA TYR A 11 -10.78 -12.52 -2.74
C TYR A 11 -11.94 -12.18 -3.69
N ILE A 12 -11.64 -12.13 -4.98
CA ILE A 12 -12.67 -12.02 -6.03
C ILE A 12 -13.09 -13.42 -6.43
N ASP A 13 -14.38 -13.69 -6.31
CA ASP A 13 -15.03 -14.93 -6.70
C ASP A 13 -15.74 -14.73 -8.05
N GLU A 14 -15.32 -15.48 -9.06
CA GLU A 14 -15.91 -15.48 -10.40
C GLU A 14 -16.82 -16.69 -10.56
N VAL A 15 -18.10 -16.44 -10.83
CA VAL A 15 -19.11 -17.49 -10.98
C VAL A 15 -19.87 -17.30 -12.28
N GLU A 16 -20.08 -18.40 -13.00
CA GLU A 16 -20.96 -18.44 -14.15
C GLU A 16 -22.42 -18.59 -13.68
N GLU A 17 -23.25 -17.58 -13.94
CA GLU A 17 -24.70 -17.64 -13.69
C GLU A 17 -25.45 -17.82 -15.02
N PRO A 18 -26.53 -18.62 -15.05
CA PRO A 18 -27.36 -18.74 -16.24
C PRO A 18 -27.98 -17.38 -16.57
N SER A 19 -27.88 -16.96 -17.84
CA SER A 19 -28.35 -15.64 -18.25
C SER A 19 -29.85 -15.49 -17.95
N LYS A 20 -30.22 -14.31 -17.41
CA LYS A 20 -31.63 -13.97 -17.17
C LYS A 20 -32.42 -13.85 -18.49
N ASP A 21 -31.72 -13.66 -19.60
CA ASP A 21 -32.30 -13.57 -20.93
C ASP A 21 -32.27 -14.95 -21.60
N ARG A 22 -33.43 -15.63 -21.63
CA ARG A 22 -33.57 -16.99 -22.21
C ARG A 22 -33.15 -17.07 -23.69
N SER A 23 -33.00 -15.92 -24.36
CA SER A 23 -32.57 -15.82 -25.75
C SER A 23 -31.06 -16.01 -25.96
N LYS A 24 -30.23 -15.79 -24.92
CA LYS A 24 -28.78 -15.98 -24.98
C LYS A 24 -28.39 -17.29 -24.30
N LYS A 25 -27.86 -18.25 -25.07
CA LYS A 25 -27.31 -19.53 -24.56
C LYS A 25 -25.94 -19.40 -23.85
N ILE A 26 -25.52 -18.18 -23.50
CA ILE A 26 -24.21 -17.91 -22.88
C ILE A 26 -24.44 -17.63 -21.40
N ASN A 27 -23.69 -18.29 -20.52
CA ASN A 27 -23.68 -17.97 -19.10
C ASN A 27 -23.07 -16.58 -18.89
N ASP A 28 -23.70 -15.75 -18.06
CA ASP A 28 -23.16 -14.45 -17.70
C ASP A 28 -22.12 -14.64 -16.58
N LYS A 29 -20.92 -14.12 -16.79
CA LYS A 29 -19.89 -14.09 -15.74
C LYS A 29 -20.26 -13.04 -14.70
N VAL A 30 -20.42 -13.49 -13.46
CA VAL A 30 -20.74 -12.65 -12.32
C VAL A 30 -19.58 -12.65 -11.35
N TYR A 31 -19.20 -11.45 -10.91
CA TYR A 31 -18.07 -11.25 -10.02
C TYR A 31 -18.57 -10.87 -8.63
N TYR A 32 -17.97 -11.45 -7.60
CA TYR A 32 -18.25 -11.17 -6.21
C TYR A 32 -16.97 -10.82 -5.47
N SER A 33 -17.01 -9.82 -4.60
CA SER A 33 -16.00 -9.60 -3.58
C SER A 33 -16.41 -10.37 -2.33
N THR A 34 -15.58 -11.33 -1.92
CA THR A 34 -15.93 -12.32 -0.90
C THR A 34 -14.94 -12.29 0.26
N LEU A 35 -15.45 -12.34 1.49
CA LEU A 35 -14.66 -12.51 2.70
C LEU A 35 -14.94 -13.89 3.30
N VAL A 36 -13.91 -14.71 3.44
CA VAL A 36 -13.99 -16.06 4.03
C VAL A 36 -13.13 -16.18 5.29
N LYS A 37 -13.40 -17.20 6.09
CA LYS A 37 -12.56 -17.70 7.18
C LYS A 37 -12.60 -19.22 7.21
N ALA A 38 -11.64 -19.88 7.87
CA ALA A 38 -11.74 -21.32 8.10
C ALA A 38 -13.01 -21.67 8.88
N ALA A 39 -13.73 -22.68 8.42
CA ALA A 39 -14.80 -23.30 9.18
C ALA A 39 -14.18 -24.13 10.32
N LEU A 40 -14.66 -23.91 11.55
CA LEU A 40 -14.32 -24.81 12.66
C LEU A 40 -15.05 -26.14 12.45
N PRO A 41 -14.39 -27.29 12.64
CA PRO A 41 -15.05 -28.59 12.53
C PRO A 41 -16.22 -28.62 13.53
N LYS A 42 -17.45 -28.72 13.02
CA LYS A 42 -18.63 -28.96 13.85
C LYS A 42 -18.51 -30.39 14.37
N SER A 43 -18.59 -30.58 15.69
CA SER A 43 -18.43 -31.89 16.32
C SER A 43 -19.51 -32.93 15.93
N ASN A 44 -20.58 -32.54 15.22
CA ASN A 44 -21.79 -33.36 15.07
C ASN A 44 -22.38 -33.45 13.64
N SER A 45 -21.60 -33.29 12.56
CA SER A 45 -22.16 -33.42 11.19
C SER A 45 -21.53 -34.58 10.42
N SER A 46 -22.28 -35.69 10.34
CA SER A 46 -22.05 -36.85 9.49
C SER A 46 -22.50 -36.58 8.05
N GLU A 47 -21.89 -35.59 7.39
CA GLU A 47 -22.01 -35.42 5.93
C GLU A 47 -20.63 -35.20 5.28
N PRO A 48 -20.30 -35.93 4.19
CA PRO A 48 -18.99 -35.91 3.54
C PRO A 48 -18.87 -34.73 2.56
N GLY A 49 -19.02 -33.51 3.06
CA GLY A 49 -18.90 -32.28 2.29
C GLY A 49 -18.42 -31.13 3.16
N GLN A 50 -17.24 -31.28 3.76
CA GLN A 50 -16.62 -30.20 4.54
C GLN A 50 -16.25 -29.04 3.60
N ASN A 51 -17.15 -28.05 3.49
CA ASN A 51 -16.72 -26.70 3.09
C ASN A 51 -15.73 -26.23 4.16
N LEU A 52 -14.43 -26.35 3.85
CA LEU A 52 -13.34 -25.98 4.75
C LEU A 52 -13.35 -24.47 5.08
N ASP A 53 -14.01 -23.68 4.24
CA ASP A 53 -14.13 -22.23 4.37
C ASP A 53 -15.58 -21.79 4.59
N GLN A 54 -15.80 -20.95 5.61
CA GLN A 54 -17.05 -20.27 5.88
C GLN A 54 -17.04 -18.89 5.22
N VAL A 55 -17.99 -18.65 4.32
CA VAL A 55 -18.26 -17.32 3.75
C VAL A 55 -18.89 -16.42 4.82
N ILE A 56 -18.28 -15.26 5.06
CA ILE A 56 -18.76 -14.24 6.00
C ILE A 56 -19.58 -13.20 5.24
N TYR A 57 -18.99 -12.63 4.19
CA TYR A 57 -19.62 -11.62 3.34
C TYR A 57 -19.37 -11.95 1.88
N ARG A 58 -20.36 -11.63 1.04
CA ARG A 58 -20.28 -11.79 -0.41
C ARG A 58 -21.02 -10.62 -1.07
N ILE A 59 -20.29 -9.76 -1.76
CA ILE A 59 -20.80 -8.52 -2.33
C ILE A 59 -20.72 -8.63 -3.86
N LYS A 60 -21.85 -8.52 -4.55
CA LYS A 60 -21.87 -8.55 -6.02
C LYS A 60 -21.19 -7.30 -6.58
N LEU A 61 -20.25 -7.51 -7.49
CA LEU A 61 -19.54 -6.44 -8.19
C LEU A 61 -20.28 -6.04 -9.46
N PRO A 62 -20.18 -4.77 -9.89
CA PRO A 62 -20.88 -4.27 -11.08
C PRO A 62 -20.27 -4.77 -12.40
N GLY A 63 -19.13 -5.47 -12.36
CA GLY A 63 -18.43 -5.97 -13.53
C GLY A 63 -17.12 -6.67 -13.16
N PRO A 64 -16.29 -7.03 -14.15
CA PRO A 64 -14.99 -7.63 -13.91
C PRO A 64 -14.12 -6.68 -13.11
N ALA A 65 -13.68 -7.12 -11.93
CA ALA A 65 -12.72 -6.39 -11.14
C ALA A 65 -11.31 -6.88 -11.48
N ILE A 66 -10.44 -5.93 -11.83
CA ILE A 66 -9.03 -6.19 -12.08
C ILE A 66 -8.32 -6.11 -10.74
N LEU A 67 -8.19 -7.25 -10.04
CA LEU A 67 -7.16 -7.38 -9.00
C LEU A 67 -5.86 -7.69 -9.73
N GLY A 68 -4.91 -6.75 -9.73
CA GLY A 68 -3.54 -7.06 -10.12
C GLY A 68 -2.82 -7.84 -9.02
N GLU A 69 -1.62 -8.34 -9.30
CA GLU A 69 -0.68 -8.82 -8.28
C GLU A 69 -0.22 -7.71 -7.31
N GLY A 70 -0.63 -6.47 -7.57
CA GLY A 70 -0.27 -5.31 -6.79
C GLY A 70 -0.87 -5.34 -5.37
N LYS A 71 0.02 -5.16 -4.39
CA LYS A 71 -0.30 -4.67 -3.03
C LYS A 71 -1.40 -3.59 -2.98
N PRO A 72 -1.44 -2.58 -3.88
CA PRO A 72 -2.40 -1.47 -3.81
C PRO A 72 -3.87 -1.90 -3.99
N GLU A 73 -4.14 -2.76 -4.98
CA GLU A 73 -5.47 -3.24 -5.33
C GLU A 73 -5.99 -4.14 -4.23
N ASN A 74 -5.14 -5.01 -3.70
CA ASN A 74 -5.47 -5.93 -2.63
C ASN A 74 -5.92 -5.19 -1.37
N GLN A 75 -5.22 -4.11 -1.00
CA GLN A 75 -5.56 -3.29 0.15
C GLN A 75 -6.89 -2.54 -0.04
N ASN A 76 -7.07 -1.91 -1.20
CA ASN A 76 -8.32 -1.20 -1.52
C ASN A 76 -9.51 -2.14 -1.69
N HIS A 77 -9.29 -3.36 -2.16
CA HIS A 77 -10.32 -4.38 -2.22
C HIS A 77 -10.72 -4.86 -0.81
N ALA A 78 -9.73 -5.13 0.05
CA ALA A 78 -9.97 -5.65 1.39
C ALA A 78 -10.60 -4.61 2.35
N ILE A 79 -10.41 -3.30 2.11
CA ILE A 79 -10.83 -2.24 3.02
C ILE A 79 -12.33 -2.25 3.35
N ILE A 80 -13.19 -2.70 2.43
CA ILE A 80 -14.65 -2.72 2.65
C ILE A 80 -15.06 -3.72 3.75
N PHE A 81 -14.20 -4.70 4.02
CA PHE A 81 -14.41 -5.75 5.00
C PHE A 81 -13.83 -5.39 6.38
N THR A 82 -13.07 -4.31 6.48
CA THR A 82 -12.47 -3.89 7.75
C THR A 82 -13.49 -3.13 8.60
N ARG A 83 -13.20 -3.02 9.90
CA ARG A 83 -14.04 -2.35 10.91
C ARG A 83 -13.13 -1.60 11.88
N GLY A 84 -13.66 -0.53 12.47
CA GLY A 84 -12.91 0.36 13.36
C GLY A 84 -12.50 1.66 12.67
N GLU A 85 -11.79 2.52 13.39
CA GLU A 85 -11.34 3.83 12.91
C GLU A 85 -9.90 3.77 12.37
N GLY A 86 -9.05 2.91 12.95
CA GLY A 86 -7.68 2.67 12.50
C GLY A 86 -7.56 1.40 11.65
N LEU A 87 -6.89 1.53 10.50
CA LEU A 87 -6.49 0.40 9.64
C LEU A 87 -4.98 0.27 9.67
N GLN A 88 -4.48 -0.86 10.14
CA GLN A 88 -3.07 -1.20 9.97
C GLN A 88 -2.91 -2.01 8.68
N THR A 89 -1.96 -1.61 7.84
CA THR A 89 -1.53 -2.40 6.68
C THR A 89 -0.18 -3.02 7.00
N ILE A 90 -0.06 -4.33 6.74
CA ILE A 90 1.14 -5.10 7.07
C ILE A 90 1.54 -5.86 5.81
N ASP A 91 2.83 -5.81 5.48
CA ASP A 91 3.37 -6.61 4.39
C ASP A 91 3.47 -8.08 4.75
N MET A 92 3.48 -8.96 3.74
CA MET A 92 3.70 -10.39 3.96
C MET A 92 5.11 -10.69 4.49
N ASN A 93 6.06 -9.79 4.26
CA ASN A 93 7.44 -9.89 4.76
C ASN A 93 7.68 -9.16 6.10
N GLN A 94 6.63 -8.57 6.68
CA GLN A 94 6.68 -7.92 7.98
C GLN A 94 6.12 -8.85 9.04
N ASP A 95 6.75 -8.83 10.20
CA ASP A 95 6.25 -9.51 11.39
C ASP A 95 6.13 -8.49 12.52
N ASN A 96 5.19 -8.72 13.42
CA ASN A 96 5.04 -7.91 14.61
C ASN A 96 5.60 -8.65 15.80
N TYR A 97 6.68 -8.12 16.37
CA TYR A 97 7.10 -8.51 17.70
C TYR A 97 5.98 -8.22 18.70
N MET A 98 5.84 -9.06 19.73
CA MET A 98 4.82 -8.88 20.76
C MET A 98 4.90 -7.49 21.41
N GLU A 99 6.12 -6.97 21.54
CA GLU A 99 6.44 -5.65 22.07
C GLU A 99 5.88 -4.51 21.22
N GLU A 100 5.84 -4.65 19.88
CA GLU A 100 5.23 -3.66 18.99
C GLU A 100 3.70 -3.67 19.12
N ALA A 101 3.10 -4.86 19.29
CA ALA A 101 1.67 -4.99 19.52
C ALA A 101 1.23 -4.26 20.81
N LEU A 102 2.04 -4.27 21.87
CA LEU A 102 1.76 -3.54 23.11
C LEU A 102 1.79 -2.01 22.93
N LYS A 103 2.55 -1.50 21.96
CA LYS A 103 2.64 -0.05 21.66
C LYS A 103 1.44 0.44 20.86
N MET A 104 0.70 -0.43 20.17
CA MET A 104 -0.42 -0.05 19.30
C MET A 104 -1.46 0.80 20.02
N ARG A 105 -1.74 0.53 21.30
CA ARG A 105 -2.67 1.35 22.08
C ARG A 105 -2.22 2.81 22.18
N ASN A 106 -0.94 3.04 22.44
CA ASN A 106 -0.38 4.39 22.55
C ASN A 106 -0.27 5.05 21.18
N LEU A 107 0.11 4.28 20.17
CA LEU A 107 0.17 4.75 18.78
C LEU A 107 -1.19 5.27 18.31
N LEU A 108 -2.26 4.49 18.50
CA LEU A 108 -3.60 4.89 18.06
C LEU A 108 -4.12 6.16 18.75
N GLN A 109 -3.63 6.50 19.95
CA GLN A 109 -3.97 7.77 20.61
C GLN A 109 -3.38 8.99 19.89
N GLU A 110 -2.33 8.83 19.09
CA GLU A 110 -1.77 9.94 18.31
C GLU A 110 -2.78 10.49 17.28
N PHE A 111 -3.72 9.67 16.79
CA PHE A 111 -4.83 10.16 15.96
C PHE A 111 -5.73 11.18 16.67
N LEU A 112 -5.78 11.14 18.00
CA LEU A 112 -6.59 12.07 18.80
C LEU A 112 -5.81 13.33 19.18
N LYS A 113 -4.50 13.39 18.91
CA LYS A 113 -3.67 14.56 19.19
C LYS A 113 -3.65 15.49 17.99
N LYS A 114 -3.93 16.76 18.24
CA LYS A 114 -3.89 17.80 17.21
C LYS A 114 -2.47 18.34 17.05
N HIS A 115 -1.89 18.15 15.86
CA HIS A 115 -0.63 18.77 15.49
C HIS A 115 -0.91 19.99 14.61
N ASP A 116 -0.61 21.18 15.13
CA ASP A 116 -0.96 22.48 14.54
C ASP A 116 -2.48 22.60 14.27
N VAL A 117 -2.90 22.33 13.03
CA VAL A 117 -4.24 22.62 12.51
C VAL A 117 -5.11 21.37 12.40
N ARG A 118 -4.52 20.16 12.34
CA ARG A 118 -5.26 18.91 12.09
C ARG A 118 -4.75 17.75 12.92
N HIS A 119 -5.62 16.78 13.12
CA HIS A 119 -5.25 15.45 13.58
C HIS A 119 -4.47 14.73 12.47
N PRO A 120 -3.49 13.87 12.81
CA PRO A 120 -2.82 13.06 11.81
C PRO A 120 -3.84 12.12 11.18
N SER A 121 -3.64 11.78 9.90
CA SER A 121 -4.47 10.78 9.21
C SER A 121 -3.71 9.48 8.94
N ILE A 122 -2.39 9.50 9.13
CA ILE A 122 -1.50 8.35 8.93
C ILE A 122 -0.46 8.40 10.05
N LEU A 123 -0.14 7.22 10.60
CA LEU A 123 0.91 7.03 11.59
C LEU A 123 1.91 5.99 11.10
N GLY A 124 3.17 6.22 11.45
CA GLY A 124 4.27 5.34 11.08
C GLY A 124 5.05 4.83 12.28
N LEU A 125 5.43 3.57 12.19
CA LEU A 125 6.37 2.93 13.09
C LEU A 125 7.78 3.04 12.51
N ARG A 126 8.75 2.92 13.41
CA ARG A 126 10.14 2.73 13.01
C ARG A 126 10.31 1.25 12.70
N GLU A 127 10.71 0.95 11.47
CA GLU A 127 11.07 -0.42 11.10
C GLU A 127 12.48 -0.78 11.59
N HIS A 128 12.64 -2.04 12.00
CA HIS A 128 13.94 -2.64 12.33
C HIS A 128 14.24 -3.78 11.34
N ILE A 129 15.28 -3.61 10.53
CA ILE A 129 15.69 -4.61 9.55
C ILE A 129 16.71 -5.55 10.20
N PHE A 130 16.24 -6.73 10.60
CA PHE A 130 17.07 -7.75 11.25
C PHE A 130 18.09 -8.41 10.32
N THR A 131 17.88 -8.37 8.99
CA THR A 131 18.81 -8.94 8.01
C THR A 131 20.04 -8.08 7.75
N GLY A 132 20.12 -6.87 8.33
CA GLY A 132 21.22 -5.93 8.07
C GLY A 132 22.61 -6.45 8.44
N SER A 133 22.72 -7.42 9.35
CA SER A 133 23.98 -8.04 9.75
C SER A 133 24.43 -9.22 8.88
N VAL A 134 23.62 -9.65 7.91
CA VAL A 134 23.85 -10.89 7.14
C VAL A 134 24.92 -10.71 6.06
N SER A 135 25.04 -9.52 5.47
CA SER A 135 26.06 -9.22 4.45
C SER A 135 26.29 -7.71 4.33
N SER A 136 27.37 -7.31 3.65
CA SER A 136 27.64 -5.89 3.33
C SER A 136 26.53 -5.27 2.47
N LEU A 137 25.94 -6.06 1.57
CA LEU A 137 24.83 -5.62 0.73
C LEU A 137 23.52 -5.48 1.54
N ALA A 138 23.24 -6.42 2.45
CA ALA A 138 22.13 -6.31 3.37
C ALA A 138 22.28 -5.11 4.32
N TRP A 139 23.50 -4.82 4.75
CA TRP A 139 23.82 -3.64 5.55
C TRP A 139 23.56 -2.34 4.79
N PHE A 140 23.96 -2.27 3.52
CA PHE A 140 23.67 -1.10 2.67
C PHE A 140 22.16 -0.89 2.48
N MET A 141 21.41 -1.95 2.21
CA MET A 141 19.95 -1.88 2.08
C MET A 141 19.27 -1.45 3.38
N SER A 142 19.73 -1.96 4.53
CA SER A 142 19.22 -1.54 5.84
C SER A 142 19.43 -0.04 6.09
N ASN A 143 20.59 0.47 5.69
CA ASN A 143 20.88 1.91 5.74
C ASN A 143 20.06 2.72 4.73
N GLN A 144 19.82 2.19 3.53
CA GLN A 144 18.95 2.82 2.54
C GLN A 144 17.53 2.98 3.08
N GLU A 145 16.95 1.94 3.68
CA GLU A 145 15.61 2.02 4.30
C GLU A 145 15.60 3.03 5.45
N THR A 146 16.60 3.00 6.33
CA THR A 146 16.71 3.96 7.45
C THR A 146 16.81 5.39 6.92
N SER A 147 17.58 5.62 5.85
CA SER A 147 17.71 6.94 5.23
C SER A 147 16.40 7.38 4.58
N PHE A 148 15.79 6.53 3.75
CA PHE A 148 14.63 6.87 2.93
C PHE A 148 13.33 6.94 3.73
N VAL A 149 13.06 5.92 4.55
CA VAL A 149 11.80 5.73 5.29
C VAL A 149 11.82 6.44 6.63
N THR A 150 12.99 6.56 7.26
CA THR A 150 13.11 7.29 8.51
C THR A 150 13.61 8.71 8.25
N ILE A 151 14.90 8.93 8.02
CA ILE A 151 15.48 10.29 8.06
C ILE A 151 14.83 11.24 7.03
N GLY A 152 14.68 10.79 5.78
CA GLY A 152 14.07 11.53 4.70
C GLY A 152 12.63 11.93 5.02
N GLN A 153 11.77 10.96 5.36
CA GLN A 153 10.37 11.27 5.70
C GLN A 153 10.23 12.24 6.86
N ARG A 154 11.10 12.14 7.87
CA ARG A 154 11.09 13.07 9.00
C ARG A 154 11.37 14.49 8.56
N LEU A 155 12.40 14.69 7.73
CA LEU A 155 12.76 16.01 7.20
C LEU A 155 11.63 16.58 6.32
N LEU A 156 11.04 15.73 5.47
CA LEU A 156 9.95 16.11 4.57
C LEU A 156 8.65 16.45 5.32
N ALA A 157 8.37 15.74 6.42
CA ALA A 157 7.24 16.03 7.30
C ALA A 157 7.46 17.29 8.15
N ASN A 158 8.65 17.42 8.75
CA ASN A 158 9.01 18.54 9.61
C ASN A 158 10.54 18.79 9.54
N PRO A 159 11.02 19.96 9.07
CA PRO A 159 10.32 21.24 8.96
C PRO A 159 9.66 21.52 7.60
N LEU A 160 9.89 20.70 6.57
CA LEU A 160 9.49 21.06 5.21
C LEU A 160 7.97 21.06 5.01
N LYS A 161 7.21 20.25 5.77
CA LYS A 161 5.74 20.16 5.73
C LYS A 161 5.20 19.87 4.31
N VAL A 162 5.89 19.02 3.56
CA VAL A 162 5.51 18.59 2.20
C VAL A 162 4.97 17.16 2.14
N ARG A 163 4.74 16.52 3.29
CA ARG A 163 4.23 15.14 3.42
C ARG A 163 3.04 15.05 4.36
N PHE A 164 2.27 13.96 4.21
CA PHE A 164 1.10 13.67 5.05
C PHE A 164 1.44 12.90 6.34
N HIS A 165 2.60 12.25 6.40
CA HIS A 165 2.97 11.38 7.52
C HIS A 165 4.46 11.42 7.83
N TYR A 166 4.82 10.89 8.98
CA TYR A 166 6.18 10.78 9.48
C TYR A 166 6.56 9.30 9.53
N GLY A 167 7.52 8.87 8.70
CA GLY A 167 7.99 7.48 8.70
C GLY A 167 7.32 6.62 7.64
N HIS A 168 7.09 5.34 7.96
CA HIS A 168 6.35 4.39 7.12
C HIS A 168 4.83 4.62 7.24
N PRO A 169 4.01 4.45 6.20
CA PRO A 169 2.56 4.57 6.36
C PRO A 169 1.98 3.21 6.81
N ASP A 170 2.06 2.92 8.10
CA ASP A 170 1.61 1.62 8.66
C ASP A 170 0.15 1.63 9.10
N VAL A 171 -0.31 2.75 9.68
CA VAL A 171 -1.65 2.86 10.26
C VAL A 171 -2.37 4.08 9.70
N PHE A 172 -3.60 3.88 9.26
CA PHE A 172 -4.43 4.86 8.57
C PHE A 172 -5.72 5.15 9.33
N ASP A 173 -6.13 6.42 9.34
CA ASP A 173 -7.52 6.79 9.63
C ASP A 173 -8.39 6.37 8.44
N ILE A 174 -9.21 5.34 8.65
CA ILE A 174 -10.06 4.75 7.63
C ILE A 174 -11.05 5.77 7.07
N LEU A 175 -11.66 6.60 7.92
CA LEU A 175 -12.69 7.55 7.50
C LEU A 175 -12.12 8.60 6.54
N PHE A 176 -10.91 9.07 6.84
CA PHE A 176 -10.20 10.00 5.98
C PHE A 176 -9.86 9.39 4.61
N HIS A 177 -9.40 8.13 4.58
CA HIS A 177 -8.90 7.48 3.37
C HIS A 177 -10.02 6.93 2.48
N LEU A 178 -11.09 6.39 3.05
CA LEU A 178 -12.26 5.92 2.28
C LEU A 178 -12.88 7.05 1.43
N THR A 179 -13.02 8.25 2.01
CA THR A 179 -13.55 9.42 1.30
C THR A 179 -12.62 9.95 0.19
N ARG A 180 -11.39 9.41 0.11
CA ARG A 180 -10.37 9.77 -0.87
C ARG A 180 -10.05 8.64 -1.83
N GLY A 181 -10.81 7.55 -1.85
CA GLY A 181 -10.59 6.45 -2.79
C GLY A 181 -9.66 5.35 -2.28
N GLY A 182 -9.49 5.25 -0.96
CA GLY A 182 -8.76 4.17 -0.29
C GLY A 182 -7.40 4.59 0.27
N VAL A 183 -6.66 3.60 0.78
CA VAL A 183 -5.29 3.76 1.30
C VAL A 183 -4.24 3.74 0.19
N SER A 184 -4.62 3.23 -0.98
CA SER A 184 -3.80 3.10 -2.18
C SER A 184 -4.51 3.73 -3.39
N LYS A 185 -3.82 3.99 -4.50
CA LYS A 185 -4.46 4.45 -5.75
C LYS A 185 -4.24 3.45 -6.87
N ALA A 186 -5.30 2.72 -7.21
CA ALA A 186 -5.30 1.84 -8.38
C ALA A 186 -5.64 2.67 -9.63
N SER A 187 -4.77 2.63 -10.65
CA SER A 187 -5.07 3.12 -12.00
C SER A 187 -5.02 1.94 -12.98
N LYS A 188 -5.75 2.02 -14.10
CA LYS A 188 -5.78 0.95 -15.12
C LYS A 188 -4.40 0.62 -15.71
N VAL A 189 -3.47 1.57 -15.63
CA VAL A 189 -2.14 1.45 -16.23
C VAL A 189 -1.09 1.11 -15.17
N ILE A 190 -1.22 1.61 -13.94
CA ILE A 190 -0.22 1.47 -12.88
C ILE A 190 -0.90 1.52 -11.50
N ASN A 191 -0.35 0.75 -10.57
CA ASN A 191 -0.89 0.57 -9.24
C ASN A 191 -0.01 1.30 -8.24
N LEU A 192 -0.46 2.44 -7.70
CA LEU A 192 0.26 3.20 -6.68
C LEU A 192 -0.06 2.64 -5.30
N SER A 193 0.94 2.04 -4.66
CA SER A 193 0.80 1.57 -3.27
C SER A 193 0.64 2.73 -2.31
N GLU A 194 0.05 2.41 -1.16
CA GLU A 194 0.03 3.25 0.03
C GLU A 194 1.43 3.83 0.32
N ASP A 195 2.48 3.04 0.08
CA ASP A 195 3.85 3.45 0.35
C ASP A 195 4.16 4.70 -0.50
N ILE A 196 3.76 4.72 -1.77
CA ILE A 196 3.94 5.87 -2.65
C ILE A 196 2.87 6.95 -2.40
N PHE A 197 1.60 6.58 -2.31
CA PHE A 197 0.47 7.50 -2.25
C PHE A 197 0.35 8.22 -0.89
N ALA A 198 0.49 7.49 0.21
CA ALA A 198 0.40 8.04 1.56
C ALA A 198 1.63 8.91 1.88
N GLY A 199 2.75 8.73 1.17
CA GLY A 199 3.86 9.68 1.21
C GLY A 199 5.24 9.12 0.90
N MET A 200 5.43 8.55 -0.29
CA MET A 200 6.74 8.13 -0.83
C MET A 200 7.64 7.39 0.15
N VAL A 201 7.21 6.21 0.54
CA VAL A 201 8.03 5.18 1.10
C VAL A 201 8.19 4.10 0.05
N GLY A 202 9.40 3.62 -0.09
CA GLY A 202 9.67 2.41 -0.80
C GLY A 202 10.12 1.40 0.22
N LYS A 203 9.52 0.21 0.20
CA LYS A 203 10.04 -0.97 0.89
C LYS A 203 11.19 -1.55 0.09
N GLY A 204 12.42 -1.34 0.52
CA GLY A 204 13.57 -2.03 -0.04
C GLY A 204 13.70 -3.40 0.61
N ARG A 205 13.41 -4.50 -0.11
CA ARG A 205 13.92 -5.83 0.27
C ARG A 205 14.32 -6.69 -0.93
N ASP A 206 15.30 -7.53 -0.60
CA ASP A 206 16.12 -8.48 -1.35
C ASP A 206 17.41 -7.93 -1.99
N VAL A 207 18.50 -8.58 -1.58
CA VAL A 207 19.92 -8.18 -1.67
C VAL A 207 20.54 -8.39 -3.04
N GLY A 208 19.79 -8.14 -4.11
CA GLY A 208 20.28 -8.19 -5.49
C GLY A 208 20.33 -6.82 -6.14
N LEU A 209 21.38 -6.53 -6.92
CA LEU A 209 21.46 -5.29 -7.71
C LEU A 209 20.26 -5.12 -8.66
N ASN A 210 19.76 -6.21 -9.23
CA ASN A 210 18.54 -6.19 -10.06
C ASN A 210 17.30 -5.76 -9.26
N GLN A 211 17.21 -6.13 -7.99
CA GLN A 211 16.07 -5.80 -7.14
C GLN A 211 16.13 -4.33 -6.69
N ILE A 212 17.33 -3.80 -6.45
CA ILE A 212 17.55 -2.36 -6.22
C ILE A 212 17.10 -1.54 -7.43
N SER A 213 17.41 -2.01 -8.65
CA SER A 213 16.96 -1.34 -9.88
C SER A 213 15.42 -1.36 -10.03
N LEU A 214 14.78 -2.50 -9.78
CA LEU A 214 13.32 -2.61 -9.78
C LEU A 214 12.67 -1.73 -8.71
N PHE A 215 13.31 -1.59 -7.56
CA PHE A 215 12.87 -0.72 -6.48
C PHE A 215 12.91 0.75 -6.90
N GLU A 216 14.04 1.24 -7.41
CA GLU A 216 14.17 2.63 -7.90
C GLU A 216 13.18 2.91 -9.04
N ALA A 217 13.01 1.95 -9.97
CA ALA A 217 12.02 2.06 -11.04
C ALA A 217 10.58 2.18 -10.49
N LYS A 218 10.24 1.41 -9.45
CA LYS A 218 8.94 1.50 -8.77
C LYS A 218 8.72 2.88 -8.15
N ILE A 219 9.72 3.45 -7.48
CA ILE A 219 9.60 4.78 -6.86
C ILE A 219 9.56 5.89 -7.92
N ALA A 220 10.34 5.79 -8.99
CA ALA A 220 10.34 6.74 -10.09
C ALA A 220 8.97 6.77 -10.80
N ASN A 221 8.43 5.60 -11.16
CA ASN A 221 7.08 5.49 -11.75
C ASN A 221 6.02 6.06 -10.80
N GLY A 222 6.12 5.70 -9.52
CA GLY A 222 5.22 6.20 -8.48
C GLY A 222 5.18 7.72 -8.38
N ASN A 223 6.35 8.36 -8.44
CA ASN A 223 6.48 9.81 -8.45
C ASN A 223 5.90 10.47 -9.70
N GLY A 224 6.14 9.88 -10.86
CA GLY A 224 5.57 10.32 -12.12
C GLY A 224 4.04 10.42 -12.03
N GLU A 225 3.39 9.39 -11.53
CA GLU A 225 1.92 9.36 -11.44
C GLU A 225 1.34 10.23 -10.33
N GLN A 226 2.04 10.36 -9.19
CA GLN A 226 1.59 11.25 -8.12
C GLN A 226 1.45 12.70 -8.63
N THR A 227 2.21 13.10 -9.66
CA THR A 227 2.04 14.43 -10.27
C THR A 227 0.68 14.65 -10.92
N LEU A 228 0.03 13.58 -11.37
CA LEU A 228 -1.32 13.62 -11.93
C LEU A 228 -2.42 13.51 -10.84
N SER A 229 -2.03 13.30 -9.59
CA SER A 229 -2.99 13.12 -8.50
C SER A 229 -3.68 14.42 -8.11
N ARG A 230 -4.99 14.34 -7.86
CA ARG A 230 -5.77 15.46 -7.29
C ARG A 230 -5.23 15.91 -5.92
N ASP A 231 -4.61 15.00 -5.18
CA ASP A 231 -4.08 15.28 -3.85
C ASP A 231 -2.82 16.17 -3.95
N LEU A 232 -1.93 15.92 -4.91
CA LEU A 232 -0.81 16.83 -5.19
C LEU A 232 -1.29 18.18 -5.74
N TYR A 233 -2.30 18.18 -6.62
CA TYR A 233 -2.92 19.42 -7.10
C TYR A 233 -3.45 20.27 -5.93
N ARG A 234 -4.15 19.66 -4.97
CA ARG A 234 -4.68 20.34 -3.77
C ARG A 234 -3.57 20.81 -2.82
N LEU A 235 -2.50 20.02 -2.66
CA LEU A 235 -1.33 20.42 -1.88
C LEU A 235 -0.65 21.63 -2.51
N GLY A 236 -0.46 21.62 -3.82
CA GLY A 236 0.23 22.69 -4.54
C GLY A 236 -0.47 24.05 -4.41
N HIS A 237 -1.80 24.08 -4.33
CA HIS A 237 -2.57 25.32 -4.07
C HIS A 237 -2.36 25.89 -2.67
N ARG A 238 -1.81 25.10 -1.74
CA ARG A 238 -1.60 25.49 -0.33
C ARG A 238 -0.14 25.67 0.04
N PHE A 239 0.78 25.30 -0.86
CA PHE A 239 2.20 25.47 -0.65
C PHE A 239 2.64 26.88 -1.06
N ASP A 240 3.50 27.47 -0.23
CA ASP A 240 4.31 28.60 -0.64
C ASP A 240 5.40 28.16 -1.63
N PHE A 241 6.10 29.13 -2.21
CA PHE A 241 7.14 28.89 -3.21
C PHE A 241 8.21 27.88 -2.71
N PHE A 242 8.67 27.99 -1.47
CA PHE A 242 9.72 27.13 -0.94
C PHE A 242 9.23 25.70 -0.73
N ARG A 243 8.01 25.54 -0.21
CA ARG A 243 7.37 24.22 -0.08
C ARG A 243 7.08 23.58 -1.42
N MET A 244 6.66 24.36 -2.41
CA MET A 244 6.50 23.88 -3.79
C MET A 244 7.82 23.39 -4.36
N LEU A 245 8.91 24.14 -4.17
CA LEU A 245 10.24 23.77 -4.63
C LEU A 245 10.76 22.51 -3.91
N SER A 246 10.59 22.42 -2.60
CA SER A 246 10.92 21.23 -1.82
C SER A 246 10.12 20.02 -2.28
N CYS A 247 8.82 20.17 -2.51
CA CYS A 247 7.97 19.11 -3.02
C CYS A 247 8.45 18.66 -4.41
N TYR A 248 8.78 19.59 -5.32
CA TYR A 248 9.29 19.27 -6.65
C TYR A 248 10.57 18.45 -6.59
N PHE A 249 11.60 18.92 -5.86
CA PHE A 249 12.89 18.23 -5.81
C PHE A 249 12.83 16.88 -5.09
N THR A 250 11.91 16.71 -4.15
CA THR A 250 11.77 15.47 -3.37
C THR A 250 10.77 14.49 -3.97
N THR A 251 10.17 14.85 -5.12
CA THR A 251 9.28 14.00 -5.90
C THR A 251 9.86 13.82 -7.31
N ILE A 252 9.21 14.36 -8.33
CA ILE A 252 9.57 14.15 -9.74
C ILE A 252 10.87 14.84 -10.17
N GLY A 253 11.24 15.95 -9.52
CA GLY A 253 12.40 16.75 -9.90
C GLY A 253 13.73 16.00 -9.73
N PHE A 254 13.83 15.15 -8.71
CA PHE A 254 14.98 14.26 -8.52
C PHE A 254 15.15 13.31 -9.72
N TYR A 255 14.09 12.61 -10.11
CA TYR A 255 14.13 11.62 -11.20
C TYR A 255 14.38 12.26 -12.56
N ILE A 256 13.77 13.42 -12.85
CA ILE A 256 14.05 14.19 -14.07
C ILE A 256 15.51 14.61 -14.11
N SER A 257 16.05 15.12 -12.99
CA SER A 257 17.44 15.55 -12.91
C SER A 257 18.38 14.37 -13.15
N THR A 258 18.12 13.22 -12.54
CA THR A 258 18.90 11.99 -12.74
C THR A 258 18.89 11.57 -14.20
N LEU A 259 17.73 11.55 -14.87
CA LEU A 259 17.60 11.20 -16.28
C LEU A 259 18.41 12.13 -17.20
N VAL A 260 18.29 13.45 -16.99
CA VAL A 260 19.01 14.44 -17.81
C VAL A 260 20.54 14.35 -17.62
N HIS A 261 21.01 14.00 -16.43
CA HIS A 261 22.44 13.83 -16.17
C HIS A 261 22.97 12.48 -16.69
N SER A 262 22.19 11.40 -16.57
CA SER A 262 22.59 10.09 -17.09
C SER A 262 22.74 10.08 -18.60
N ASP A 263 21.81 10.72 -19.33
CA ASP A 263 21.84 10.78 -20.80
C ASP A 263 23.04 11.57 -21.34
N ARG A 264 23.58 12.52 -20.55
CA ARG A 264 24.78 13.30 -20.95
C ARG A 264 26.08 12.57 -20.63
N CYS A 265 26.11 11.72 -19.61
CA CYS A 265 27.32 11.01 -19.18
C CYS A 265 27.52 9.67 -19.92
N PHE A 266 26.45 9.02 -20.37
CA PHE A 266 26.50 7.78 -21.15
C PHE A 266 25.63 7.92 -22.40
N PRO A 267 26.15 8.49 -23.51
CA PRO A 267 25.42 8.46 -24.76
C PRO A 267 25.25 6.99 -25.16
N VAL A 268 24.01 6.50 -25.12
CA VAL A 268 23.63 5.19 -25.69
C VAL A 268 23.89 5.29 -27.19
N ARG A 269 25.11 4.96 -27.62
CA ARG A 269 25.37 4.62 -29.01
C ARG A 269 24.61 3.33 -29.26
N GLY A 270 23.50 3.45 -29.99
CA GLY A 270 22.66 2.32 -30.37
C GLY A 270 23.52 1.21 -30.97
N LEU A 271 23.36 0.01 -30.43
CA LEU A 271 23.66 -1.22 -31.15
C LEU A 271 22.58 -1.36 -32.22
N SER A 272 22.94 -0.94 -33.44
CA SER A 272 22.29 -1.36 -34.69
C SER A 272 22.63 -2.81 -35.00
#